data_AF-A0A940FIG7-F1
#
_entry.id   AF-A0A940FIG7-F1
#
_cell.length_a   1.000
_cell.length_b   1.000
_cell.length_c   1.000
_cell.angle_alpha   90.00
_cell.angle_beta   90.00
_cell.angle_gamma   90.00
#
_symmetry.space_group_name_H-M   'P 1'
#
loop_
_entity.id
_entity.type
_entity.pdbx_description
1 polymer ?
#
loop_
_entity_poly.entity_id
_entity_poly.type
_entity_poly.pdbx_seq_one_letter_code
_entity_poly.pdbx_strand_id
1 'polypeptide(L)'
;MNYAQRIELWGDRHHPKWLDIVRVLLGIFLCYKGFEFLNNINVLQNSISDKLSSNAFGLTLLSHYVLFAHIMGGILLILGILTRVACIIQIPVLLGAIFFVKSSGNIFRPFSELWLAIIVLLLLIYFLIIGNGPWSLKRFIEAENA
;
A
#
# COMPACT_ATOMS: atom_id res chain seq x y z
N MET A 1 -30.54 3.48 4.38
CA MET A 1 -29.12 3.18 4.72
C MET A 1 -28.56 2.25 3.65
N ASN A 2 -27.49 2.66 2.98
CA ASN A 2 -26.84 1.86 1.95
C ASN A 2 -25.78 0.91 2.56
N TYR A 3 -25.35 -0.15 1.87
CA TYR A 3 -24.39 -1.13 2.40
C TYR A 3 -23.05 -0.48 2.82
N ALA A 4 -22.58 0.50 2.05
CA ALA A 4 -21.37 1.27 2.36
C ALA A 4 -21.45 1.99 3.72
N GLN A 5 -22.60 2.61 4.04
CA GLN A 5 -22.82 3.31 5.30
C GLN A 5 -22.84 2.35 6.49
N ARG A 6 -23.33 1.12 6.31
CA ARG A 6 -23.32 0.10 7.37
C ARG A 6 -21.91 -0.35 7.73
N ILE A 7 -21.03 -0.52 6.74
CA ILE A 7 -19.63 -0.91 6.94
C ILE A 7 -18.87 0.21 7.66
N GLU A 8 -19.10 1.46 7.28
CA GLU A 8 -18.52 2.64 7.92
C GLU A 8 -18.91 2.76 9.40
N LEU A 9 -20.21 2.68 9.70
CA LEU A 9 -20.71 2.72 11.09
C LEU A 9 -20.24 1.55 11.96
N TRP A 10 -19.99 0.38 11.37
CA TRP A 10 -19.43 -0.76 12.11
C TRP A 10 -17.96 -0.55 12.43
N GLY A 11 -17.19 -0.05 11.45
CA GLY A 11 -15.79 0.34 11.63
C GLY A 11 -15.62 1.36 12.74
N ASP A 12 -16.38 2.46 12.71
CA ASP A 12 -16.27 3.52 13.72
C ASP A 12 -16.59 3.06 15.16
N ARG A 13 -17.50 2.10 15.31
CA ARG A 13 -17.85 1.54 16.63
C ARG A 13 -16.83 0.56 17.18
N HIS A 14 -16.06 -0.11 16.32
CA HIS A 14 -15.10 -1.14 16.71
C HIS A 14 -13.65 -0.78 16.39
N HIS A 15 -13.33 0.50 16.11
CA HIS A 15 -11.97 0.97 15.85
C HIS A 15 -11.32 1.51 17.13
N PRO A 16 -10.58 0.70 17.90
CA PRO A 16 -9.83 1.19 19.05
C PRO A 16 -8.66 2.08 18.61
N LYS A 17 -8.40 3.15 19.38
CA LYS A 17 -7.38 4.18 19.08
C LYS A 17 -5.97 3.62 18.81
N TRP A 18 -5.60 2.48 19.40
CA TRP A 18 -4.28 1.88 19.19
C TRP A 18 -4.08 1.40 17.74
N LEU A 19 -5.15 1.09 17.00
CA LEU A 19 -5.06 0.72 15.59
C LEU A 19 -4.66 1.88 14.69
N ASP A 20 -4.94 3.13 15.10
CA ASP A 20 -4.44 4.30 14.37
C ASP A 20 -2.90 4.33 14.38
N ILE A 21 -2.28 3.89 15.48
CA ILE A 21 -0.82 3.78 15.58
C ILE A 21 -0.31 2.71 14.61
N VAL A 22 -0.97 1.55 14.58
CA VAL A 22 -0.64 0.47 13.62
C VAL A 22 -0.79 0.95 12.19
N ARG A 23 -1.82 1.74 11.88
CA ARG A 23 -2.05 2.34 10.56
C ARG A 23 -0.91 3.26 10.16
N VAL A 24 -0.48 4.14 11.06
CA VAL A 24 0.64 5.07 10.83
C VAL A 24 1.93 4.30 10.60
N LEU A 25 2.23 3.31 11.45
CA LEU A 25 3.41 2.46 11.30
C LEU A 25 3.40 1.69 9.98
N LEU A 26 2.25 1.14 9.59
CA LEU A 26 2.06 0.47 8.30
C LEU A 26 2.34 1.44 7.14
N GLY A 27 1.81 2.66 7.20
CA GLY A 27 2.05 3.68 6.18
C GLY A 27 3.53 4.08 6.08
N ILE A 28 4.22 4.24 7.21
CA ILE A 28 5.67 4.51 7.25
C ILE A 28 6.44 3.34 6.62
N PHE A 29 6.09 2.11 6.98
CA PHE A 29 6.71 0.90 6.43
C PHE A 29 6.55 0.81 4.91
N LEU A 30 5.36 1.13 4.38
CA LEU A 30 5.11 1.13 2.94
C LEU A 30 5.92 2.22 2.23
N CYS A 31 6.03 3.41 2.81
CA CYS A 31 6.90 4.47 2.28
C CYS A 31 8.36 4.01 2.23
N TYR A 32 8.85 3.40 3.32
CA TYR A 32 10.20 2.82 3.37
C TYR A 32 10.42 1.79 2.25
N LYS A 33 9.46 0.89 2.03
CA LYS A 33 9.51 -0.08 0.92
C LYS A 33 9.47 0.57 -0.45
N GLY A 34 8.72 1.65 -0.62
CA GLY A 34 8.73 2.46 -1.83
C GLY A 34 10.12 3.06 -2.13
N PHE A 35 10.80 3.61 -1.12
CA PHE A 35 12.17 4.12 -1.26
C PHE A 35 13.19 3.01 -1.54
N GLU A 36 13.06 1.87 -0.86
CA GLU A 36 13.90 0.70 -1.14
C GLU A 36 13.73 0.24 -2.60
N PHE A 37 12.50 0.22 -3.11
CA PHE A 37 12.22 -0.09 -4.50
C PHE A 37 12.82 0.95 -5.47
N LEU A 38 12.70 2.25 -5.16
CA LEU A 38 13.31 3.33 -5.94
C LEU A 38 14.82 3.15 -6.09
N ASN A 39 15.52 2.83 -5.01
CA ASN A 39 16.98 2.68 -5.04
C ASN A 39 17.43 1.49 -5.92
N ASN A 40 16.57 0.47 -6.06
CA ASN A 40 16.85 -0.71 -6.86
C ASN A 40 16.31 -0.63 -8.30
N ILE A 41 15.45 0.34 -8.61
CA ILE A 41 14.81 0.48 -9.93
C ILE A 41 15.83 0.71 -11.05
N ASN A 42 16.92 1.45 -10.76
CA ASN A 42 17.97 1.76 -11.73
C ASN A 42 18.78 0.51 -12.13
N VAL A 43 19.07 -0.37 -11.15
CA VAL A 43 19.71 -1.67 -11.40
C VAL A 43 18.82 -2.55 -12.27
N LEU A 44 17.51 -2.46 -12.05
CA LEU A 44 16.49 -3.15 -12.83
C LEU A 44 16.43 -2.67 -14.29
N GLN A 45 16.39 -1.36 -14.50
CA GLN A 45 16.34 -0.76 -15.83
C GLN A 45 17.60 -1.07 -16.65
N ASN A 46 18.78 -1.00 -16.04
CA ASN A 46 20.03 -1.35 -16.70
C ASN A 46 20.08 -2.82 -17.14
N SER A 47 19.46 -3.72 -16.38
CA SER A 47 19.34 -5.14 -16.73
C SER A 47 18.31 -5.41 -17.85
N ILE A 48 17.36 -4.50 -18.07
CA ILE A 48 16.32 -4.60 -19.10
C ILE A 48 16.81 -4.05 -20.44
N SER A 49 17.64 -3.00 -20.43
CA SER A 49 18.19 -2.36 -21.64
C SER A 49 19.06 -3.29 -22.48
N ASP A 50 19.77 -4.24 -21.85
CA ASP A 50 20.63 -5.22 -22.55
C ASP A 50 19.84 -6.33 -23.28
N LYS A 51 18.53 -6.43 -23.04
CA LYS A 51 17.66 -7.40 -23.71
C LYS A 51 16.46 -6.68 -24.29
N LEU A 52 16.59 -6.27 -25.57
CA LEU A 52 15.54 -5.68 -26.40
C LEU A 52 14.29 -6.60 -26.42
N SER A 53 13.44 -6.41 -25.43
CA SER A 53 12.25 -7.21 -25.16
C SER A 53 11.03 -6.31 -25.35
N SER A 54 10.06 -6.80 -26.12
CA SER A 54 8.75 -6.16 -26.33
C SER A 54 8.00 -5.82 -25.02
N ASN A 55 8.46 -6.34 -23.87
CA ASN A 55 7.86 -6.11 -22.56
C ASN A 55 8.55 -5.01 -21.72
N ALA A 56 9.62 -4.38 -22.21
CA ALA A 56 10.36 -3.35 -21.46
C ALA A 56 9.49 -2.15 -21.05
N PHE A 57 8.56 -1.72 -21.93
CA PHE A 57 7.61 -0.65 -21.63
C PHE A 57 6.67 -1.03 -20.48
N GLY A 58 6.08 -2.23 -20.52
CA GLY A 58 5.16 -2.71 -19.49
C GLY A 58 5.84 -2.85 -18.13
N LEU A 59 7.08 -3.36 -18.09
CA LEU A 59 7.88 -3.46 -16.87
C LEU A 59 8.24 -2.09 -16.28
N THR A 60 8.56 -1.12 -17.14
CA THR A 60 8.85 0.25 -16.73
C THR A 60 7.62 0.91 -16.11
N LEU A 61 6.46 0.79 -16.77
CA LEU A 61 5.20 1.32 -16.26
C LEU A 61 4.79 0.67 -14.93
N LEU A 62 4.92 -0.66 -14.83
CA LEU A 62 4.65 -1.39 -13.59
C LEU A 62 5.55 -0.93 -12.45
N SER A 63 6.84 -0.71 -12.72
CA SER A 63 7.79 -0.25 -11.68
C SER A 63 7.43 1.13 -11.15
N HIS A 64 7.05 2.08 -12.01
CA HIS A 64 6.58 3.39 -11.57
C HIS A 64 5.26 3.29 -10.78
N TYR A 65 4.33 2.44 -11.24
CA TYR A 65 3.10 2.18 -10.49
C TYR A 65 3.38 1.66 -9.08
N VAL A 66 4.25 0.67 -8.93
CA VAL A 66 4.65 0.10 -7.62
C VAL A 66 5.25 1.17 -6.71
N LEU A 67 6.13 2.02 -7.25
CA LEU A 67 6.73 3.14 -6.52
C LEU A 67 5.66 4.12 -6.02
N PHE A 68 4.80 4.63 -6.90
CA PHE A 68 3.77 5.59 -6.55
C PHE A 68 2.74 5.00 -5.58
N ALA A 69 2.34 3.74 -5.77
CA ALA A 69 1.40 3.05 -4.89
C ALA A 69 1.90 3.00 -3.43
N HIS A 70 3.17 2.68 -3.23
CA HIS A 70 3.78 2.58 -1.90
C HIS A 70 3.98 3.94 -1.24
N ILE A 71 4.56 4.92 -1.96
CA ILE A 71 4.84 6.25 -1.40
C ILE A 71 3.54 7.01 -1.16
N MET A 72 2.72 7.18 -2.20
CA MET A 72 1.49 7.97 -2.10
C MET A 72 0.47 7.27 -1.20
N GLY A 73 0.29 5.95 -1.37
CA GLY A 73 -0.62 5.19 -0.53
C GLY A 73 -0.14 5.13 0.94
N GLY A 74 1.16 5.04 1.19
CA GLY A 74 1.74 5.10 2.54
C GLY A 74 1.43 6.43 3.22
N ILE A 75 1.62 7.56 2.52
CA ILE A 75 1.26 8.90 3.02
C ILE A 75 -0.24 9.00 3.33
N LEU A 76 -1.10 8.50 2.43
CA LEU A 76 -2.55 8.51 2.65
C LEU A 76 -2.98 7.67 3.88
N LEU A 77 -2.29 6.56 4.16
CA LEU A 77 -2.50 5.76 5.37
C LEU A 77 -2.02 6.48 6.63
N ILE A 78 -0.86 7.14 6.58
CA ILE A 78 -0.34 7.94 7.71
C ILE A 78 -1.36 9.03 8.09
N LEU A 79 -1.80 9.83 7.11
CA LEU A 79 -2.75 10.92 7.32
C LEU A 79 -4.18 10.43 7.66
N GLY A 80 -4.52 9.21 7.25
CA GLY A 80 -5.84 8.62 7.49
C GLY A 80 -6.97 9.25 6.67
N ILE A 81 -6.68 9.91 5.54
CA ILE A 81 -7.72 10.63 4.77
C ILE A 81 -8.49 9.69 3.84
N LEU A 82 -7.77 8.82 3.11
CA LEU A 82 -8.34 7.90 2.11
C LEU A 82 -7.82 6.46 2.33
N THR A 83 -7.93 5.95 3.56
CA THR A 83 -7.34 4.65 3.94
C THR A 83 -7.80 3.50 3.05
N ARG A 84 -9.10 3.44 2.72
CA ARG A 84 -9.66 2.39 1.85
C ARG A 84 -9.06 2.44 0.44
N VAL A 85 -8.96 3.64 -0.14
CA VAL A 85 -8.38 3.82 -1.48
C VAL A 85 -6.90 3.45 -1.46
N ALA A 86 -6.16 3.88 -0.45
CA ALA A 86 -4.75 3.53 -0.28
C ALA A 86 -4.54 2.01 -0.16
N CYS A 87 -5.39 1.32 0.60
CA CYS A 87 -5.37 -0.14 0.71
C CYS A 87 -5.66 -0.82 -0.63
N ILE A 88 -6.70 -0.38 -1.36
CA ILE A 88 -7.07 -0.95 -2.67
C ILE A 88 -5.91 -0.85 -3.66
N ILE A 89 -5.21 0.29 -3.69
CA ILE A 89 -4.08 0.50 -4.61
C ILE A 89 -2.88 -0.41 -4.25
N GLN A 90 -2.67 -0.71 -2.96
CA GLN A 90 -1.52 -1.50 -2.51
C GLN A 90 -1.74 -3.02 -2.56
N ILE A 91 -2.98 -3.49 -2.41
CA ILE A 91 -3.29 -4.94 -2.42
C ILE A 91 -2.78 -5.64 -3.70
N PRO A 92 -3.05 -5.13 -4.94
CA PRO A 92 -2.52 -5.74 -6.16
C PRO A 92 -0.99 -5.81 -6.19
N VAL A 93 -0.31 -4.81 -5.61
CA VAL A 93 1.15 -4.76 -5.55
C VAL A 93 1.70 -5.87 -4.65
N LEU A 94 1.12 -6.04 -3.46
CA LEU A 94 1.53 -7.10 -2.53
C LEU A 94 1.15 -8.49 -3.03
N LEU A 95 0.00 -8.65 -3.69
CA LEU A 95 -0.35 -9.89 -4.38
C LEU A 95 0.68 -10.21 -5.46
N GLY A 96 1.05 -9.23 -6.28
CA GLY A 96 2.13 -9.37 -7.25
C GLY A 96 3.43 -9.84 -6.61
N ALA A 97 3.84 -9.21 -5.50
CA ALA A 97 5.02 -9.62 -4.76
C ALA A 97 4.93 -11.09 -4.30
N ILE A 98 3.81 -11.51 -3.69
CA ILE A 98 3.64 -12.89 -3.17
C ILE A 98 3.67 -13.94 -4.30
N PHE A 99 2.94 -13.70 -5.41
CA PHE A 99 2.88 -14.66 -6.51
C PHE A 99 4.18 -14.74 -7.31
N PHE A 100 4.86 -13.60 -7.50
CA PHE A 100 6.01 -13.52 -8.38
C PHE A 100 7.36 -13.60 -7.67
N VAL A 101 7.46 -13.51 -6.34
CA VAL A 101 8.77 -13.52 -5.63
C VAL A 101 9.71 -14.68 -6.03
N LYS A 102 9.16 -15.85 -6.40
CA LYS A 102 9.94 -17.03 -6.80
C LYS A 102 10.27 -17.09 -8.29
N SER A 103 9.54 -16.34 -9.14
CA SER A 103 9.57 -16.48 -10.60
C SER A 103 10.09 -15.22 -11.30
N SER A 104 9.77 -14.03 -10.78
CA SER A 104 10.25 -12.76 -11.32
C SER A 104 11.63 -12.42 -10.74
N GLY A 105 12.67 -12.60 -11.56
CA GLY A 105 14.02 -12.16 -11.23
C GLY A 105 14.06 -10.69 -10.79
N ASN A 106 14.92 -10.38 -9.82
CA ASN A 106 15.31 -9.06 -9.26
C ASN A 106 14.25 -7.97 -8.93
N ILE A 107 13.08 -7.89 -9.58
CA ILE A 107 12.10 -6.80 -9.42
C ILE A 107 11.47 -6.81 -8.04
N PHE A 108 11.05 -8.00 -7.57
CA PHE A 108 10.41 -8.16 -6.28
C PHE A 108 11.38 -8.58 -5.17
N ARG A 109 12.70 -8.48 -5.40
CA ARG A 109 13.72 -8.72 -4.36
C ARG A 109 13.55 -7.85 -3.11
N PRO A 110 13.18 -6.55 -3.20
CA PRO A 110 12.88 -5.76 -2.00
C PRO A 110 11.74 -6.33 -1.14
N PHE A 111 10.94 -7.26 -1.69
CA PHE A 111 9.85 -7.97 -1.03
C PHE A 111 10.19 -9.44 -0.73
N SER A 112 11.49 -9.80 -0.64
CA SER A 112 11.96 -11.19 -0.46
C SER A 112 11.39 -11.88 0.78
N GLU A 113 10.99 -11.12 1.79
CA GLU A 113 10.39 -11.63 3.02
C GLU A 113 8.90 -11.93 2.81
N LEU A 114 8.60 -13.12 2.27
CA LEU A 114 7.24 -13.59 2.00
C LEU A 114 6.29 -13.45 3.20
N TRP A 115 6.78 -13.76 4.40
CA TRP A 115 6.01 -13.68 5.62
C TRP A 115 5.62 -12.24 5.97
N LEU A 116 6.53 -11.26 5.78
CA LEU A 116 6.22 -9.83 5.94
C LEU A 116 5.18 -9.38 4.93
N ALA A 117 5.31 -9.79 3.66
CA ALA A 117 4.35 -9.42 2.62
C ALA A 117 2.93 -9.92 2.96
N ILE A 118 2.80 -11.13 3.49
CA ILE A 118 1.51 -11.70 3.94
C ILE A 118 0.94 -10.88 5.11
N ILE A 119 1.75 -10.55 6.12
CA ILE A 119 1.29 -9.76 7.27
C ILE A 119 0.80 -8.38 6.82
N VAL A 120 1.57 -7.70 5.96
CA VAL A 120 1.20 -6.39 5.41
C VAL A 120 -0.08 -6.48 4.61
N LEU A 121 -0.24 -7.52 3.78
CA LEU A 121 -1.47 -7.75 3.02
C LEU A 121 -2.69 -7.93 3.94
N LEU A 122 -2.55 -8.73 5.00
CA LEU A 122 -3.62 -8.92 5.98
C LEU A 122 -3.99 -7.62 6.69
N LEU A 123 -2.99 -6.81 7.07
CA LEU A 123 -3.22 -5.49 7.66
C LEU A 123 -3.95 -4.55 6.69
N LEU A 124 -3.62 -4.56 5.40
CA LEU A 124 -4.32 -3.75 4.41
C LEU A 124 -5.77 -4.21 4.20
N ILE A 125 -6.03 -5.52 4.17
CA ILE A 125 -7.40 -6.05 4.12
C ILE A 125 -8.18 -5.62 5.38
N TYR A 126 -7.53 -5.66 6.54
CA TYR A 126 -8.13 -5.20 7.79
C TYR A 126 -8.51 -3.71 7.74
N PHE A 127 -7.57 -2.83 7.36
CA PHE A 127 -7.83 -1.39 7.24
C PHE A 127 -8.77 -1.03 6.08
N LEU A 128 -8.87 -1.88 5.06
CA LEU A 128 -9.87 -1.74 4.01
C LEU A 128 -11.30 -1.89 4.56
N ILE A 129 -11.51 -2.85 5.47
CA ILE A 129 -12.82 -3.11 6.08
C ILE A 129 -13.14 -2.04 7.12
N ILE A 130 -12.20 -1.76 8.03
CA ILE A 130 -12.42 -0.87 9.16
C ILE A 130 -12.40 0.62 8.79
N GLY A 131 -11.55 1.02 7.83
CA GLY A 131 -11.48 2.39 7.34
C GLY A 131 -10.64 3.35 8.20
N ASN A 132 -11.01 4.64 8.17
CA ASN A 132 -10.14 5.74 8.56
C ASN A 132 -9.83 5.82 10.06
N GLY A 133 -10.71 5.41 10.97
CA GLY A 133 -10.43 5.44 12.42
C GLY A 133 -10.50 6.82 13.07
N PRO A 134 -10.46 6.87 14.43
CA PRO A 134 -10.73 8.08 15.21
C PRO A 134 -9.63 9.15 15.14
N TRP A 135 -8.36 8.80 15.01
CA TRP A 135 -7.25 9.74 14.80
C TRP A 135 -6.90 9.89 13.31
N SER A 136 -7.92 10.03 12.45
CA SER A 136 -7.72 10.39 11.05
C SER A 136 -7.85 11.90 10.85
N LEU A 137 -7.00 12.47 10.00
CA LEU A 137 -7.10 13.89 9.63
C LEU A 137 -8.47 14.20 8.99
N LYS A 138 -9.06 13.24 8.27
CA LYS A 138 -10.42 13.37 7.70
C LYS A 138 -11.47 13.69 8.79
N ARG A 139 -11.43 12.98 9.92
CA ARG A 139 -12.37 13.26 11.02
C ARG A 139 -12.14 14.63 11.65
N PHE A 140 -10.89 15.10 11.73
CA PHE A 140 -10.60 16.45 12.20
C PHE A 140 -11.19 17.51 11.26
N ILE A 141 -10.99 17.34 9.94
CA ILE A 141 -11.55 18.24 8.93
C ILE A 141 -13.09 18.23 8.95
N GLU A 142 -13.72 17.06 9.09
CA GLU A 142 -15.19 16.96 9.19
C GLU A 142 -15.74 17.60 10.47
N ALA A 143 -15.03 17.49 11.59
CA ALA A 143 -15.44 18.13 12.85
C ALA A 143 -15.26 19.65 12.84
N GLU A 144 -14.28 20.18 12.11
CA GLU A 144 -14.05 21.63 11.97
C GLU A 144 -15.08 22.31 11.05
N ASN A 145 -15.63 21.58 10.06
CA ASN A 145 -16.59 22.10 9.09
C ASN A 145 -18.07 21.89 9.49
N ALA A 146 -18.34 21.38 10.69
CA ALA A 146 -19.69 21.08 11.22
C ALA A 146 -20.13 22.13 12.25
#